data_AF-A0A6H0TNL8-F1
#
_entry.id   AF-A0A6H0TNL8-F1
#
_cell.length_a   1.000
_cell.length_b   1.000
_cell.length_c   1.000
_cell.angle_alpha   90.00
_cell.angle_beta   90.00
_cell.angle_gamma   90.00
#
_symmetry.space_group_name_H-M   'P 1'
#
loop_
_entity.id
_entity.type
_entity.pdbx_description
1 polymer ?
#
loop_
_entity_poly.entity_id
_entity_poly.type
_entity_poly.pdbx_seq_one_letter_code
_entity_poly.pdbx_strand_id
1 'polypeptide(L)'
;MKKLFKTTEKKIIPVGLAMGVLFSGIPLSGSLTEHKVHADVGTTGAVLQQVGNVYKLFIERPLAEFLALESVRYNNAKRMHENIAYLAPTFRRGEFSITVFDYYKNQNFSKNVKLLYPSGQIEYKTIKFGEQLTIKQAGTIVDLNPDTFEPSKHDLLYITQQQLDDGNTGISLTNFGTYYQQKRGSGYNINMLGEKYIKQEFPYAFNAQSGLIVPGYNEEELFNRLPEDKRIIGTVTAQPVGREILSNYVMNNSTARADFNNRAFQIVTTNPQHVMDVNIKMGGANTEENWKIIPIQAGTNKVVVKTSNGYFTGERDSYRNTQYTESINNARVFKVVAYRPHGSRINDSATVYFKLMDESGNNPFVRNNENNKFIDGPYNQLTQIGMRLQPESHSNINFMNKTNSEILYLLVNLFDQTRVTNWWSNESGGTNVLG
;
A
#
# COMPACT_ATOMS: atom_id res chain seq x y z
N MET A 1 -18.93 63.92 -10.84
CA MET A 1 -17.51 64.07 -10.45
C MET A 1 -17.17 63.02 -9.41
N LYS A 2 -16.17 62.17 -9.69
CA LYS A 2 -15.70 61.05 -8.85
C LYS A 2 -14.98 61.58 -7.61
N LYS A 3 -15.33 61.10 -6.41
CA LYS A 3 -14.53 61.31 -5.18
C LYS A 3 -13.77 60.03 -4.86
N LEU A 4 -12.45 60.11 -4.95
CA LEU A 4 -11.52 59.14 -4.36
C LEU A 4 -11.52 59.31 -2.84
N PHE A 5 -11.46 58.19 -2.11
CA PHE A 5 -10.90 58.15 -0.77
C PHE A 5 -9.82 57.05 -0.70
N LYS A 6 -8.62 57.50 -0.35
CA LYS A 6 -7.42 56.70 -0.03
C LYS A 6 -7.57 56.11 1.37
N THR A 7 -7.09 54.88 1.56
CA THR A 7 -6.80 54.34 2.89
C THR A 7 -5.42 53.66 2.91
N THR A 8 -4.48 54.40 3.49
CA THR A 8 -3.25 54.04 4.23
C THR A 8 -2.62 52.65 4.11
N GLU A 9 -1.38 52.65 3.63
CA GLU A 9 -0.35 51.63 3.80
C GLU A 9 0.13 51.53 5.27
N LYS A 10 0.40 50.30 5.74
CA LYS A 10 1.38 50.01 6.81
C LYS A 10 2.25 48.83 6.38
N LYS A 11 3.57 49.06 6.42
CA LYS A 11 4.65 48.09 6.13
C LYS A 11 4.71 46.96 7.17
N ILE A 12 4.82 45.72 6.65
CA ILE A 12 5.76 44.59 6.93
C ILE A 12 6.44 44.59 8.32
N ILE A 13 6.44 43.45 9.06
CA ILE A 13 7.52 42.42 9.20
C ILE A 13 6.96 41.13 9.88
N PRO A 14 7.36 39.89 9.47
CA PRO A 14 8.48 39.15 10.11
C PRO A 14 9.37 38.42 9.06
N VAL A 15 10.68 38.69 8.90
CA VAL A 15 11.84 38.07 9.59
C VAL A 15 11.46 36.85 10.44
N GLY A 16 11.89 35.62 10.21
CA GLY A 16 12.81 35.05 9.25
C GLY A 16 13.14 33.61 9.70
N LEU A 17 13.06 32.65 8.79
CA LEU A 17 13.80 31.39 8.84
C LEU A 17 14.23 31.09 7.40
N ALA A 18 15.38 31.62 7.02
CA ALA A 18 16.11 31.19 5.85
C ALA A 18 16.91 29.93 6.23
N MET A 19 16.96 28.95 5.32
CA MET A 19 17.98 27.91 5.06
C MET A 19 17.25 26.80 4.30
N GLY A 20 17.52 26.40 3.06
CA GLY A 20 18.62 26.66 2.13
C GLY A 20 18.65 25.43 1.21
N VAL A 21 18.18 25.56 -0.03
CA VAL A 21 18.60 24.66 -1.11
C VAL A 21 19.05 25.57 -2.24
N LEU A 22 20.37 25.77 -2.27
CA LEU A 22 21.09 26.34 -3.40
C LEU A 22 20.86 25.42 -4.59
N PHE A 23 20.17 25.91 -5.62
CA PHE A 23 20.26 25.34 -6.95
C PHE A 23 21.67 25.65 -7.48
N SER A 24 22.61 24.75 -7.25
CA SER A 24 23.86 24.75 -8.00
C SER A 24 23.53 24.47 -9.46
N GLY A 25 23.82 25.46 -10.31
CA GLY A 25 23.71 25.32 -11.76
C GLY A 25 24.54 24.13 -12.24
N ILE A 26 23.89 23.25 -12.99
CA ILE A 26 24.53 22.34 -13.94
C ILE A 26 23.95 22.72 -15.30
N PRO A 27 24.79 22.91 -16.33
CA PRO A 27 24.39 23.53 -17.59
C PRO A 27 23.39 22.67 -18.36
N LEU A 28 22.57 23.40 -19.11
CA LEU A 28 21.57 22.96 -20.07
C LEU A 28 22.18 22.05 -21.15
N SER A 29 21.86 20.77 -21.10
CA SER A 29 21.75 19.91 -22.29
C SER A 29 20.79 18.76 -22.00
N GLY A 30 19.50 19.07 -21.95
CA GLY A 30 18.43 18.09 -21.79
C GLY A 30 17.10 18.76 -22.10
N SER A 31 16.35 18.18 -23.04
CA SER A 31 15.07 18.66 -23.56
C SER A 31 14.19 19.34 -22.48
N LEU A 32 13.78 20.58 -22.79
CA LEU A 32 12.80 21.37 -22.05
C LEU A 32 11.49 20.59 -21.94
N THR A 33 11.36 19.82 -20.86
CA THR A 33 10.08 19.26 -20.44
C THR A 33 9.42 20.30 -19.54
N GLU A 34 8.48 21.06 -20.09
CA GLU A 34 7.58 21.90 -19.28
C GLU A 34 6.66 20.98 -18.48
N HIS A 35 7.10 20.61 -17.27
CA HIS A 35 6.25 19.97 -16.27
C HIS A 35 5.32 21.05 -15.71
N LYS A 36 4.06 21.08 -16.13
CA LYS A 36 3.05 21.90 -15.43
C LYS A 36 2.82 21.29 -14.06
N VAL A 37 3.48 21.85 -13.05
CA VAL A 37 3.25 21.52 -11.64
C VAL A 37 1.90 22.10 -11.25
N HIS A 38 0.93 21.25 -10.92
CA HIS A 38 -0.20 21.70 -10.12
C HIS A 38 0.33 21.88 -8.69
N ALA A 39 0.46 23.14 -8.26
CA ALA A 39 0.83 23.47 -6.89
C ALA A 39 -0.30 23.01 -5.97
N ASP A 40 -0.13 21.82 -5.39
CA ASP A 40 -0.95 21.35 -4.29
C ASP A 40 -0.43 22.02 -3.00
N VAL A 41 -1.25 22.86 -2.39
CA VAL A 41 -0.89 23.81 -1.32
C VAL A 41 -0.67 23.10 0.04
N GLY A 42 -0.30 21.80 0.02
CA GLY A 42 -0.12 21.01 1.23
C GLY A 42 0.81 19.80 1.13
N THR A 43 1.64 19.65 0.10
CA THR A 43 2.36 18.39 -0.11
C THR A 43 3.73 18.33 0.56
N THR A 44 3.72 17.87 1.81
CA THR A 44 4.86 17.23 2.46
C THR A 44 5.23 15.96 1.69
N GLY A 45 6.31 15.98 0.90
CA GLY A 45 7.01 14.77 0.44
C GLY A 45 6.56 14.11 -0.87
N ALA A 46 5.31 14.25 -1.34
CA ALA A 46 4.84 13.64 -2.61
C ALA A 46 4.08 14.61 -3.53
N VAL A 47 4.31 14.56 -4.85
CA VAL A 47 3.78 15.54 -5.82
C VAL A 47 3.17 14.84 -7.04
N LEU A 48 1.98 15.28 -7.48
CA LEU A 48 1.35 14.85 -8.73
C LEU A 48 1.83 15.69 -9.92
N GLN A 49 2.17 15.01 -11.02
CA GLN A 49 2.67 15.63 -12.24
C GLN A 49 2.07 14.94 -13.47
N GLN A 50 1.86 15.68 -14.55
CA GLN A 50 1.47 15.10 -15.84
C GLN A 50 2.68 14.40 -16.47
N VAL A 51 2.45 13.23 -17.08
CA VAL A 51 3.50 12.54 -17.83
C VAL A 51 3.74 13.28 -19.15
N GLY A 52 5.02 13.47 -19.51
CA GLY A 52 5.46 14.32 -20.63
C GLY A 52 5.13 13.78 -22.04
N ASN A 53 5.93 14.17 -23.04
CA ASN A 53 5.65 14.00 -24.47
C ASN A 53 5.22 12.58 -24.90
N VAL A 54 5.74 11.52 -24.27
CA VAL A 54 5.36 10.13 -24.55
C VAL A 54 3.85 9.91 -24.39
N TYR A 55 3.24 10.47 -23.34
CA TYR A 55 1.81 10.35 -23.08
C TYR A 55 0.99 11.04 -24.15
N LYS A 56 1.31 12.30 -24.48
CA LYS A 56 0.61 13.06 -25.52
C LYS A 56 0.61 12.31 -26.85
N LEU A 57 1.78 11.85 -27.28
CA LEU A 57 1.94 11.10 -28.53
C LEU A 57 1.21 9.74 -28.48
N PHE A 58 1.09 9.10 -27.32
CA PHE A 58 0.34 7.86 -27.17
C PHE A 58 -1.16 8.07 -27.36
N ILE A 59 -1.74 9.13 -26.77
CA ILE A 59 -3.17 9.45 -26.89
C ILE A 59 -3.57 9.70 -28.35
N GLU A 60 -2.74 10.42 -29.10
CA GLU A 60 -3.01 10.79 -30.50
C GLU A 60 -2.99 9.59 -31.47
N ARG A 61 -2.48 8.43 -31.05
CA ARG A 61 -2.42 7.24 -31.91
C ARG A 61 -3.71 6.42 -31.89
N PRO A 62 -4.02 5.68 -32.97
CA PRO A 62 -4.98 4.58 -32.89
C PRO A 62 -4.53 3.49 -31.90
N LEU A 63 -5.47 2.76 -31.31
CA LEU A 63 -5.16 1.64 -30.41
C LEU A 63 -4.39 0.54 -31.18
N ALA A 64 -3.36 -0.03 -30.55
CA ALA A 64 -2.56 -1.10 -31.16
C ALA A 64 -3.32 -2.45 -31.18
N GLU A 65 -2.95 -3.32 -32.14
CA GLU A 65 -3.61 -4.58 -32.49
C GLU A 65 -3.74 -5.62 -31.35
N PHE A 66 -4.70 -6.53 -31.55
CA PHE A 66 -5.16 -7.58 -30.63
C PHE A 66 -4.06 -8.45 -29.98
N LEU A 67 -2.94 -8.73 -30.66
CA LEU A 67 -1.87 -9.60 -30.14
C LEU A 67 -1.10 -8.97 -28.96
N ALA A 68 -0.99 -7.64 -28.92
CA ALA A 68 -0.44 -6.95 -27.76
C ALA A 68 -1.38 -7.02 -26.55
N LEU A 69 -2.69 -7.20 -26.77
CA LEU A 69 -3.69 -7.25 -25.71
C LEU A 69 -3.65 -8.57 -24.93
N GLU A 70 -3.53 -9.72 -25.60
CA GLU A 70 -3.51 -11.02 -24.91
C GLU A 70 -2.30 -11.16 -23.98
N SER A 71 -1.11 -10.87 -24.49
CA SER A 71 0.14 -10.95 -23.71
C SER A 71 0.12 -10.05 -22.46
N VAL A 72 -0.47 -8.86 -22.59
CA VAL A 72 -0.54 -7.86 -21.53
C VAL A 72 -1.66 -8.17 -20.53
N ARG A 73 -2.81 -8.67 -20.98
CA ARG A 73 -3.95 -9.02 -20.13
C ARG A 73 -3.61 -10.14 -19.14
N TYR A 74 -2.73 -11.06 -19.53
CA TYR A 74 -2.24 -12.14 -18.64
C TYR A 74 -0.99 -11.76 -17.84
N ASN A 75 -0.76 -10.46 -17.60
CA ASN A 75 0.30 -9.93 -16.74
C ASN A 75 1.72 -10.32 -17.18
N ASN A 76 1.91 -10.67 -18.45
CA ASN A 76 3.20 -11.03 -19.05
C ASN A 76 3.82 -9.86 -19.82
N ALA A 77 3.51 -8.62 -19.43
CA ALA A 77 4.06 -7.44 -20.10
C ALA A 77 5.58 -7.45 -19.93
N LYS A 78 6.27 -7.64 -21.06
CA LYS A 78 7.72 -7.48 -21.20
C LYS A 78 8.05 -6.02 -21.52
N ARG A 79 9.35 -5.68 -21.44
CA ARG A 79 9.89 -4.37 -21.84
C ARG A 79 9.39 -3.87 -23.22
N MET A 80 9.14 -4.79 -24.15
CA MET A 80 8.68 -4.47 -25.50
C MET A 80 7.24 -3.89 -25.55
N HIS A 81 6.54 -3.88 -24.42
CA HIS A 81 5.19 -3.31 -24.29
C HIS A 81 5.16 -1.95 -23.59
N GLU A 82 6.33 -1.37 -23.26
CA GLU A 82 6.39 0.02 -22.79
C GLU A 82 5.78 0.96 -23.84
N ASN A 83 5.00 1.96 -23.40
CA ASN A 83 4.25 2.90 -24.24
C ASN A 83 3.16 2.24 -25.10
N ILE A 84 2.81 0.99 -24.79
CA ILE A 84 1.71 0.23 -25.39
C ILE A 84 0.76 -0.23 -24.29
N ALA A 85 1.30 -0.94 -23.30
CA ALA A 85 0.60 -1.59 -22.20
C ALA A 85 0.65 -0.82 -20.89
N TYR A 86 1.79 -0.17 -20.67
CA TYR A 86 2.11 0.58 -19.47
C TYR A 86 3.01 1.75 -19.87
N LEU A 87 3.11 2.73 -18.98
CA LEU A 87 3.90 3.93 -19.19
C LEU A 87 4.96 4.04 -18.10
N ALA A 88 6.22 3.81 -18.44
CA ALA A 88 7.30 3.85 -17.47
C ALA A 88 7.32 5.17 -16.70
N PRO A 89 7.57 5.15 -15.38
CA PRO A 89 7.73 6.35 -14.59
C PRO A 89 9.02 7.08 -14.95
N THR A 90 9.08 8.36 -14.63
CA THR A 90 10.31 9.14 -14.73
C THR A 90 11.28 8.71 -13.62
N PHE A 91 12.42 8.15 -14.02
CA PHE A 91 13.47 7.71 -13.10
C PHE A 91 14.49 8.82 -12.83
N ARG A 92 14.52 9.32 -11.59
CA ARG A 92 15.44 10.37 -11.13
C ARG A 92 15.94 10.03 -9.74
N ARG A 93 17.22 10.34 -9.48
CA ARG A 93 17.80 10.24 -8.14
C ARG A 93 17.06 11.18 -7.19
N GLY A 94 16.80 10.71 -5.98
CA GLY A 94 15.99 11.37 -4.96
C GLY A 94 14.47 11.19 -5.15
N GLU A 95 14.02 10.42 -6.13
CA GLU A 95 12.61 10.30 -6.48
C GLU A 95 12.19 8.83 -6.70
N PHE A 96 11.02 8.47 -6.16
CA PHE A 96 10.31 7.23 -6.50
C PHE A 96 8.96 7.58 -7.12
N SER A 97 8.61 6.94 -8.22
CA SER A 97 7.52 7.42 -9.06
C SER A 97 6.53 6.33 -9.44
N ILE A 98 5.23 6.67 -9.41
CA ILE A 98 4.10 5.80 -9.72
C ILE A 98 3.28 6.45 -10.83
N THR A 99 3.16 5.81 -11.98
CA THR A 99 2.32 6.28 -13.11
C THR A 99 1.00 5.54 -13.16
N VAL A 100 -0.04 6.20 -13.67
CA VAL A 100 -1.33 5.55 -13.98
C VAL A 100 -1.62 5.60 -15.46
N PHE A 101 -1.95 4.44 -16.02
CA PHE A 101 -2.14 4.27 -17.46
C PHE A 101 -3.24 3.27 -17.79
N ASP A 102 -4.18 3.65 -18.65
CA ASP A 102 -5.21 2.77 -19.19
C ASP A 102 -4.88 2.39 -20.63
N TYR A 103 -4.83 1.09 -20.91
CA TYR A 103 -4.56 0.58 -22.25
C TYR A 103 -5.58 1.07 -23.29
N TYR A 104 -6.87 1.10 -22.90
CA TYR A 104 -7.97 1.51 -23.77
C TYR A 104 -8.12 3.04 -23.87
N LYS A 105 -7.19 3.81 -23.29
CA LYS A 105 -7.18 5.28 -23.31
C LYS A 105 -8.41 5.89 -22.64
N ASN A 106 -8.99 5.20 -21.66
CA ASN A 106 -10.09 5.73 -20.89
C ASN A 106 -9.61 6.93 -20.05
N GLN A 107 -9.99 8.15 -20.44
CA GLN A 107 -9.60 9.37 -19.74
C GLN A 107 -10.14 9.49 -18.31
N ASN A 108 -11.18 8.72 -17.98
CA ASN A 108 -11.75 8.67 -16.64
C ASN A 108 -11.05 7.63 -15.74
N PHE A 109 -10.09 6.88 -16.28
CA PHE A 109 -9.34 5.92 -15.48
C PHE A 109 -8.49 6.64 -14.44
N SER A 110 -8.51 6.12 -13.21
CA SER A 110 -7.71 6.62 -12.11
C SER A 110 -7.44 5.50 -11.12
N LYS A 111 -6.43 5.70 -10.27
CA LYS A 111 -6.12 4.80 -9.16
C LYS A 111 -5.93 5.60 -7.88
N ASN A 112 -6.51 5.10 -6.81
CA ASN A 112 -6.28 5.62 -5.47
C ASN A 112 -5.04 4.94 -4.88
N VAL A 113 -4.19 5.74 -4.26
CA VAL A 113 -3.09 5.26 -3.43
C VAL A 113 -3.17 5.95 -2.07
N LYS A 114 -2.80 5.23 -1.03
CA LYS A 114 -2.70 5.77 0.33
C LYS A 114 -1.23 5.85 0.71
N LEU A 115 -0.85 6.95 1.34
CA LEU A 115 0.52 7.25 1.76
C LEU A 115 0.54 7.42 3.27
N LEU A 116 1.53 6.85 3.93
CA LEU A 116 1.86 7.10 5.33
C LEU A 116 3.29 7.62 5.42
N TYR A 117 3.43 8.90 5.75
CA TYR A 117 4.72 9.56 5.91
C TYR A 117 5.39 9.16 7.24
N PRO A 118 6.72 9.35 7.36
CA PRO A 118 7.45 9.12 8.62
C PRO A 118 6.88 9.89 9.82
N SER A 119 6.25 11.04 9.59
CA SER A 119 5.59 11.85 10.62
C SER A 119 4.34 11.20 11.23
N GLY A 120 3.84 10.11 10.64
CA GLY A 120 2.54 9.53 10.97
C GLY A 120 1.37 10.16 10.19
N GLN A 121 1.61 11.19 9.38
CA GLN A 121 0.59 11.78 8.52
C GLN A 121 0.16 10.78 7.44
N ILE A 122 -1.16 10.61 7.28
CA ILE A 122 -1.77 9.78 6.24
C ILE A 122 -2.37 10.70 5.18
N GLU A 123 -2.16 10.36 3.91
CA GLU A 123 -2.68 11.08 2.77
C GLU A 123 -3.25 10.11 1.73
N TYR A 124 -4.41 10.47 1.16
CA TYR A 124 -4.99 9.78 0.01
C TYR A 124 -4.72 10.60 -1.25
N LYS A 125 -4.20 9.94 -2.28
CA LYS A 125 -3.99 10.54 -3.61
C LYS A 125 -4.72 9.73 -4.67
N THR A 126 -5.48 10.43 -5.51
CA THR A 126 -6.02 9.86 -6.74
C THR A 126 -5.09 10.27 -7.88
N ILE A 127 -4.47 9.30 -8.54
CA ILE A 127 -3.61 9.50 -9.70
C ILE A 127 -4.47 9.23 -10.94
N LYS A 128 -4.68 10.23 -11.79
CA LYS A 128 -5.48 10.10 -13.01
C LYS A 128 -4.67 9.49 -14.14
N PHE A 129 -5.38 9.03 -15.16
CA PHE A 129 -4.78 8.60 -16.42
C PHE A 129 -3.84 9.67 -16.99
N GLY A 130 -2.59 9.27 -17.25
CA GLY A 130 -1.54 10.19 -17.74
C GLY A 130 -0.84 10.99 -16.65
N GLU A 131 -1.13 10.75 -15.38
CA GLU A 131 -0.43 11.37 -14.26
C GLU A 131 0.60 10.42 -13.63
N GLN A 132 1.53 11.04 -12.91
CA GLN A 132 2.55 10.41 -12.09
C GLN A 132 2.53 11.02 -10.70
N LEU A 133 2.51 10.17 -9.67
CA LEU A 133 2.84 10.54 -8.30
C LEU A 133 4.34 10.35 -8.08
N THR A 134 5.00 11.38 -7.58
CA THR A 134 6.45 11.38 -7.27
C THR A 134 6.63 11.51 -5.76
N ILE A 135 7.28 10.54 -5.13
CA ILE A 135 7.59 10.48 -3.69
C ILE A 135 9.07 10.79 -3.50
N LYS A 136 9.39 11.73 -2.62
CA LYS A 136 10.76 12.21 -2.35
C LYS A 136 11.22 11.96 -0.92
N GLN A 137 10.31 11.50 -0.06
CA GLN A 137 10.58 11.30 1.36
C GLN A 137 10.80 9.82 1.66
N ALA A 138 12.01 9.47 2.10
CA ALA A 138 12.31 8.14 2.61
C ALA A 138 11.47 7.81 3.84
N GLY A 139 11.17 6.53 4.05
CA GLY A 139 10.30 6.05 5.11
C GLY A 139 8.81 6.21 4.82
N THR A 140 8.42 6.66 3.62
CA THR A 140 7.02 6.66 3.22
C THR A 140 6.56 5.23 2.95
N ILE A 141 5.44 4.83 3.57
CA ILE A 141 4.73 3.59 3.24
C ILE A 141 3.64 3.92 2.23
N VAL A 142 3.57 3.16 1.15
CA VAL A 142 2.59 3.31 0.08
C VAL A 142 1.70 2.08 0.06
N ASP A 143 0.40 2.27 -0.03
CA ASP A 143 -0.56 1.22 -0.34
C ASP A 143 -1.16 1.47 -1.72
N LEU A 144 -0.93 0.54 -2.64
CA LEU A 144 -1.41 0.60 -4.02
C LEU A 144 -2.83 0.03 -4.19
N ASN A 145 -3.39 -0.57 -3.15
CA ASN A 145 -4.76 -1.10 -3.14
C ASN A 145 -5.51 -0.71 -1.85
N PRO A 146 -5.68 0.61 -1.58
CA PRO A 146 -6.17 1.09 -0.29
C PRO A 146 -7.66 0.89 -0.04
N ASP A 147 -8.43 0.52 -1.07
CA ASP A 147 -9.88 0.36 -0.99
C ASP A 147 -10.29 -1.07 -0.54
N THR A 148 -9.33 -1.96 -0.30
CA THR A 148 -9.59 -3.29 0.27
C THR A 148 -9.67 -3.23 1.80
N PHE A 149 -10.46 -4.12 2.40
CA PHE A 149 -10.55 -4.30 3.85
C PHE A 149 -9.76 -5.52 4.34
N GLU A 150 -9.24 -6.34 3.44
CA GLU A 150 -8.50 -7.55 3.77
C GLU A 150 -6.99 -7.23 3.86
N PRO A 151 -6.35 -7.40 5.03
CA PRO A 151 -4.91 -7.14 5.22
C PRO A 151 -4.02 -7.79 4.16
N SER A 152 -4.36 -9.00 3.72
CA SER A 152 -3.63 -9.77 2.71
C SER A 152 -3.74 -9.22 1.29
N LYS A 153 -4.75 -8.40 1.00
CA LYS A 153 -4.99 -7.79 -0.31
C LYS A 153 -4.38 -6.40 -0.46
N HIS A 154 -3.90 -5.79 0.60
CA HIS A 154 -3.15 -4.53 0.51
C HIS A 154 -1.79 -4.77 -0.16
N ASP A 155 -1.42 -3.88 -1.08
CA ASP A 155 -0.11 -3.92 -1.74
C ASP A 155 0.77 -2.81 -1.16
N LEU A 156 1.39 -3.16 -0.03
CA LEU A 156 2.20 -2.24 0.77
C LEU A 156 3.65 -2.21 0.29
N LEU A 157 4.20 -1.02 0.13
CA LEU A 157 5.60 -0.77 -0.19
C LEU A 157 6.20 0.22 0.80
N TYR A 158 7.49 0.10 1.08
CA TYR A 158 8.22 1.05 1.91
C TYR A 158 9.35 1.66 1.08
N ILE A 159 9.35 2.98 0.94
CA ILE A 159 10.32 3.70 0.15
C ILE A 159 11.55 3.99 1.01
N THR A 160 12.66 3.30 0.74
CA THR A 160 13.92 3.51 1.49
C THR A 160 14.73 4.68 0.94
N GLN A 161 15.65 5.22 1.74
CA GLN A 161 16.59 6.24 1.25
C GLN A 161 17.46 5.72 0.10
N GLN A 162 17.97 4.49 0.22
CA GLN A 162 18.76 3.84 -0.84
C GLN A 162 17.98 3.75 -2.16
N GLN A 163 16.69 3.41 -2.10
CA GLN A 163 15.84 3.33 -3.29
C GLN A 163 15.66 4.70 -3.97
N LEU A 164 15.56 5.77 -3.18
CA LEU A 164 15.54 7.14 -3.70
C LEU A 164 16.90 7.53 -4.28
N ASP A 165 18.00 7.24 -3.59
CA ASP A 165 19.37 7.58 -4.03
C ASP A 165 19.74 6.91 -5.35
N ASP A 166 19.29 5.66 -5.52
CA ASP A 166 19.45 4.91 -6.77
C ASP A 166 18.54 5.48 -7.87
N GLY A 167 17.31 5.89 -7.51
CA GLY A 167 16.38 6.56 -8.42
C GLY A 167 16.06 5.76 -9.68
N ASN A 168 16.14 4.42 -9.58
CA ASN A 168 16.12 3.50 -10.71
C ASN A 168 14.96 2.49 -10.63
N THR A 169 14.03 2.66 -9.70
CA THR A 169 12.81 1.84 -9.61
C THR A 169 11.57 2.70 -9.58
N GLY A 170 10.44 2.11 -9.96
CA GLY A 170 9.14 2.78 -9.99
C GLY A 170 8.03 1.83 -10.39
N ILE A 171 6.82 2.34 -10.54
CA ILE A 171 5.61 1.53 -10.75
C ILE A 171 4.74 2.13 -11.84
N SER A 172 4.12 1.25 -12.63
CA SER A 172 2.95 1.61 -13.44
C SER A 172 1.75 0.84 -12.99
N LEU A 173 0.69 1.57 -12.62
CA LEU A 173 -0.62 1.01 -12.34
C LEU A 173 -1.46 1.10 -13.60
N THR A 174 -2.02 -0.04 -14.01
CA THR A 174 -2.87 -0.12 -15.21
C THR A 174 -4.20 -0.77 -14.93
N ASN A 175 -5.06 -0.78 -15.95
CA ASN A 175 -6.32 -1.51 -15.92
C ASN A 175 -6.14 -3.04 -15.96
N PHE A 176 -4.92 -3.53 -16.24
CA PHE A 176 -4.58 -4.96 -16.24
C PHE A 176 -3.80 -5.41 -15.01
N GLY A 177 -3.18 -4.49 -14.27
CA GLY A 177 -2.43 -4.84 -13.06
C GLY A 177 -1.39 -3.81 -12.66
N THR A 178 -0.46 -4.24 -11.82
CA THR A 178 0.65 -3.43 -11.32
C THR A 178 1.96 -3.94 -11.94
N TYR A 179 2.68 -3.05 -12.62
CA TYR A 179 4.01 -3.32 -13.17
C TYR A 179 5.07 -2.61 -12.36
N TYR A 180 5.81 -3.38 -11.55
CA TYR A 180 7.04 -2.90 -10.91
C TYR A 180 8.15 -2.83 -11.94
N GLN A 181 8.92 -1.75 -11.91
CA GLN A 181 9.85 -1.45 -12.98
C GLN A 181 11.21 -1.05 -12.44
N GLN A 182 12.22 -1.39 -13.23
CA GLN A 182 13.59 -0.95 -13.06
C GLN A 182 14.04 -0.18 -14.30
N LYS A 183 14.73 0.95 -14.09
CA LYS A 183 15.34 1.76 -15.12
C LYS A 183 16.32 0.91 -15.93
N ARG A 184 16.24 1.01 -17.25
CA ARG A 184 17.20 0.39 -18.14
C ARG A 184 18.41 1.30 -18.34
N GLY A 185 19.58 0.69 -18.51
CA GLY A 185 20.80 1.43 -18.89
C GLY A 185 20.67 2.09 -20.27
N SER A 186 21.57 3.01 -20.58
CA SER A 186 21.69 3.63 -21.90
C SER A 186 22.03 2.59 -22.98
N GLY A 187 21.50 2.76 -24.18
CA GLY A 187 21.81 1.93 -25.34
C GLY A 187 20.60 1.73 -26.27
N TYR A 188 20.80 0.96 -27.33
CA TYR A 188 19.74 0.61 -28.28
C TYR A 188 18.65 -0.26 -27.64
N ASN A 189 17.57 0.40 -27.22
CA ASN A 189 16.48 -0.18 -26.46
C ASN A 189 15.16 0.25 -27.08
N ILE A 190 14.65 -0.54 -28.01
CA ILE A 190 13.38 -0.25 -28.67
C ILE A 190 12.28 -1.23 -28.26
N ASN A 191 11.02 -0.80 -28.37
CA ASN A 191 9.83 -1.60 -28.16
C ASN A 191 9.22 -2.07 -29.50
N MET A 192 8.07 -2.74 -29.46
CA MET A 192 7.39 -3.20 -30.68
C MET A 192 7.00 -2.06 -31.62
N LEU A 193 6.72 -0.87 -31.10
CA LEU A 193 6.42 0.31 -31.93
C LEU A 193 7.66 0.82 -32.64
N GLY A 194 8.81 0.84 -31.95
CA GLY A 194 10.11 1.16 -32.56
C GLY A 194 10.41 0.21 -33.72
N GLU A 195 10.30 -1.10 -33.51
CA GLU A 195 10.52 -2.10 -34.57
C GLU A 195 9.59 -1.89 -35.76
N LYS A 196 8.31 -1.62 -35.49
CA LYS A 196 7.30 -1.32 -36.52
C LYS A 196 7.67 -0.09 -37.33
N TYR A 197 8.11 1.00 -36.70
CA TYR A 197 8.46 2.23 -37.41
C TYR A 197 9.68 2.06 -38.31
N ILE A 198 10.72 1.36 -37.85
CA ILE A 198 11.91 1.13 -38.66
C ILE A 198 11.54 0.32 -39.92
N LYS A 199 10.72 -0.73 -39.78
CA LYS A 199 10.25 -1.54 -40.91
C LYS A 199 9.36 -0.77 -41.89
N GLN A 200 8.55 0.16 -41.39
CA GLN A 200 7.67 0.99 -42.22
C GLN A 200 8.42 2.07 -43.01
N GLU A 201 9.39 2.75 -42.37
CA GLU A 201 10.16 3.84 -43.01
C GLU A 201 11.30 3.33 -43.89
N PHE A 202 11.90 2.18 -43.52
CA PHE A 202 13.04 1.60 -44.22
C PHE A 202 12.76 0.16 -44.67
N PRO A 203 11.70 -0.10 -45.46
CA PRO A 203 11.33 -1.47 -45.85
C PRO A 203 12.44 -2.17 -46.65
N TYR A 204 13.27 -1.42 -47.37
CA TYR A 204 14.42 -1.95 -48.13
C TYR A 204 15.53 -2.55 -47.25
N ALA A 205 15.57 -2.18 -45.96
CA ALA A 205 16.57 -2.68 -45.02
C ALA A 205 16.16 -4.02 -44.38
N PHE A 206 14.96 -4.54 -44.67
CA PHE A 206 14.45 -5.79 -44.12
C PHE A 206 14.08 -6.77 -45.22
N ASN A 207 14.37 -8.04 -45.02
CA ASN A 207 13.92 -9.09 -45.91
C ASN A 207 12.40 -9.30 -45.76
N ALA A 208 11.66 -9.20 -46.86
CA ALA A 208 10.20 -9.27 -46.84
C ALA A 208 9.61 -10.62 -46.37
N GLN A 209 10.37 -11.72 -46.44
CA GLN A 209 9.91 -13.05 -46.05
C GLN A 209 10.26 -13.39 -44.58
N SER A 210 11.46 -13.03 -44.13
CA SER A 210 11.94 -13.35 -42.77
C SER A 210 11.75 -12.22 -41.77
N GLY A 211 11.58 -10.98 -42.23
CA GLY A 211 11.50 -9.78 -41.37
C GLY A 211 12.80 -9.42 -40.67
N LEU A 212 13.91 -10.10 -41.00
CA LEU A 212 15.26 -9.85 -40.48
C LEU A 212 15.94 -8.72 -41.27
N ILE A 213 16.85 -8.01 -40.60
CA ILE A 213 17.66 -6.97 -41.23
C ILE A 213 18.57 -7.55 -42.32
N VAL A 214 18.61 -6.89 -43.46
CA VAL A 214 19.49 -7.23 -44.59
C VAL A 214 20.95 -6.91 -44.22
N PRO A 215 21.92 -7.79 -44.56
CA PRO A 215 23.33 -7.51 -44.33
C PRO A 215 23.76 -6.14 -44.89
N GLY A 216 24.47 -5.36 -44.08
CA GLY A 216 24.94 -4.01 -44.43
C GLY A 216 24.10 -2.86 -43.85
N TYR A 217 22.94 -3.15 -43.26
CA TYR A 217 22.17 -2.18 -42.49
C TYR A 217 22.30 -2.43 -40.98
N ASN A 218 22.16 -1.37 -40.18
CA ASN A 218 22.17 -1.42 -38.72
C ASN A 218 20.85 -0.85 -38.16
N GLU A 219 20.15 -1.62 -37.33
CA GLU A 219 18.84 -1.21 -36.79
C GLU A 219 18.89 0.02 -35.89
N GLU A 220 19.98 0.20 -35.12
CA GLU A 220 20.19 1.37 -34.26
C GLU A 220 20.38 2.63 -35.10
N GLU A 221 21.18 2.56 -36.15
CA GLU A 221 21.35 3.69 -37.08
C GLU A 221 20.03 4.06 -37.77
N LEU A 222 19.25 3.07 -38.20
CA LEU A 222 17.96 3.30 -38.83
C LEU A 222 16.96 3.91 -37.83
N PHE A 223 16.92 3.42 -36.58
CA PHE A 223 16.09 3.99 -35.54
C PHE A 223 16.45 5.46 -35.26
N ASN A 224 17.74 5.78 -35.22
CA ASN A 224 18.21 7.14 -34.99
C ASN A 224 17.82 8.12 -36.11
N ARG A 225 17.55 7.63 -37.33
CA ARG A 225 17.03 8.39 -38.48
C ARG A 225 15.51 8.60 -38.47
N LEU A 226 14.77 7.93 -37.58
CA LEU A 226 13.33 8.15 -37.47
C LEU A 226 13.01 9.56 -36.93
N PRO A 227 11.83 10.12 -37.27
CA PRO A 227 11.30 11.32 -36.62
C PRO A 227 11.30 11.21 -35.09
N GLU A 228 11.54 12.33 -34.41
CA GLU A 228 11.70 12.37 -32.95
C GLU A 228 10.52 11.71 -32.20
N ASP A 229 9.28 12.01 -32.59
CA ASP A 229 8.08 11.44 -31.96
C ASP A 229 8.01 9.91 -32.07
N LYS A 230 8.51 9.34 -33.18
CA LYS A 230 8.59 7.89 -33.37
C LYS A 230 9.68 7.29 -32.50
N ARG A 231 10.81 7.98 -32.33
CA ARG A 231 11.88 7.54 -31.42
C ARG A 231 11.43 7.61 -29.96
N ILE A 232 10.77 8.69 -29.53
CA ILE A 232 10.30 8.88 -28.15
C ILE A 232 9.38 7.72 -27.75
N ILE A 233 8.35 7.43 -28.55
CA ILE A 233 7.44 6.31 -28.27
C ILE A 233 8.11 4.96 -28.43
N GLY A 234 9.00 4.83 -29.42
CA GLY A 234 9.69 3.60 -29.75
C GLY A 234 10.75 3.18 -28.74
N THR A 235 11.18 4.08 -27.84
CA THR A 235 12.24 3.84 -26.87
C THR A 235 11.70 3.16 -25.62
N VAL A 236 12.45 2.18 -25.12
CA VAL A 236 12.24 1.51 -23.83
C VAL A 236 13.15 2.14 -22.78
N THR A 237 12.55 2.68 -21.73
CA THR A 237 13.26 3.30 -20.60
C THR A 237 13.26 2.41 -19.36
N ALA A 238 12.39 1.41 -19.31
CA ALA A 238 12.22 0.51 -18.18
C ALA A 238 12.13 -0.96 -18.58
N GLN A 239 12.38 -1.84 -17.61
CA GLN A 239 12.01 -3.24 -17.68
C GLN A 239 11.05 -3.58 -16.54
N PRO A 240 9.94 -4.26 -16.82
CA PRO A 240 9.12 -4.88 -15.78
C PRO A 240 9.96 -5.93 -15.03
N VAL A 241 9.90 -5.88 -13.71
CA VAL A 241 10.59 -6.79 -12.79
C VAL A 241 9.59 -7.33 -11.78
N GLY A 242 9.95 -8.41 -11.09
CA GLY A 242 9.13 -8.89 -9.97
C GLY A 242 9.17 -7.94 -8.78
N ARG A 243 8.12 -7.98 -7.97
CA ARG A 243 7.94 -7.14 -6.76
C ARG A 243 9.12 -7.28 -5.80
N GLU A 244 9.73 -8.45 -5.74
CA GLU A 244 10.88 -8.76 -4.91
C GLU A 244 12.06 -7.82 -5.15
N ILE A 245 12.27 -7.33 -6.38
CA ILE A 245 13.36 -6.39 -6.67
C ILE A 245 13.17 -5.08 -5.89
N LEU A 246 11.94 -4.58 -5.78
CA LEU A 246 11.63 -3.38 -5.00
C LEU A 246 11.60 -3.71 -3.50
N SER A 247 11.01 -4.84 -3.10
CA SER A 247 10.94 -5.26 -1.70
C SER A 247 12.32 -5.52 -1.09
N ASN A 248 13.32 -5.91 -1.88
CA ASN A 248 14.69 -6.18 -1.41
C ASN A 248 15.35 -4.94 -0.79
N TYR A 249 15.00 -3.72 -1.20
CA TYR A 249 15.48 -2.50 -0.55
C TYR A 249 15.12 -2.46 0.94
N VAL A 250 13.94 -2.98 1.29
CA VAL A 250 13.45 -3.07 2.67
C VAL A 250 14.00 -4.32 3.35
N MET A 251 13.91 -5.48 2.69
CA MET A 251 14.28 -6.76 3.31
C MET A 251 15.77 -6.86 3.65
N ASN A 252 16.63 -6.19 2.89
CA ASN A 252 18.08 -6.13 3.13
C ASN A 252 18.48 -5.01 4.12
N ASN A 253 17.53 -4.22 4.61
CA ASN A 253 17.77 -3.15 5.56
C ASN A 253 16.94 -3.41 6.84
N SER A 254 17.61 -3.91 7.88
CA SER A 254 16.95 -4.27 9.15
C SER A 254 16.21 -3.11 9.80
N THR A 255 16.71 -1.88 9.66
CA THR A 255 16.08 -0.68 10.23
C THR A 255 14.81 -0.33 9.45
N ALA A 256 14.88 -0.31 8.11
CA ALA A 256 13.72 -0.08 7.27
C ALA A 256 12.64 -1.16 7.46
N ARG A 257 13.03 -2.43 7.55
CA ARG A 257 12.11 -3.54 7.81
C ARG A 257 11.42 -3.42 9.18
N ALA A 258 12.17 -3.09 10.23
CA ALA A 258 11.61 -2.91 11.56
C ALA A 258 10.62 -1.74 11.59
N ASP A 259 10.97 -0.60 10.98
CA ASP A 259 10.12 0.57 10.87
C ASP A 259 8.85 0.29 10.04
N PHE A 260 8.99 -0.38 8.89
CA PHE A 260 7.87 -0.84 8.07
C PHE A 260 6.89 -1.70 8.87
N ASN A 261 7.38 -2.77 9.50
CA ASN A 261 6.54 -3.68 10.28
C ASN A 261 5.91 -3.00 11.50
N ASN A 262 6.55 -1.95 12.03
CA ASN A 262 6.03 -1.14 13.13
C ASN A 262 4.91 -0.20 12.73
N ARG A 263 4.96 0.39 11.54
CA ARG A 263 4.00 1.41 11.10
C ARG A 263 2.95 0.92 10.10
N ALA A 264 3.16 -0.23 9.44
CA ALA A 264 2.25 -0.75 8.42
C ALA A 264 0.79 -0.86 8.89
N PHE A 265 0.52 -1.14 10.17
CA PHE A 265 -0.85 -1.16 10.68
C PHE A 265 -1.57 0.18 10.54
N GLN A 266 -0.86 1.30 10.60
CA GLN A 266 -1.45 2.64 10.55
C GLN A 266 -2.02 2.95 9.15
N ILE A 267 -1.47 2.35 8.09
CA ILE A 267 -1.98 2.56 6.73
C ILE A 267 -3.16 1.64 6.41
N VAL A 268 -3.20 0.44 7.01
CA VAL A 268 -4.26 -0.57 6.81
C VAL A 268 -5.48 -0.30 7.70
N THR A 269 -5.28 0.24 8.90
CA THR A 269 -6.40 0.54 9.81
C THR A 269 -7.30 1.65 9.28
N THR A 270 -8.57 1.63 9.68
CA THR A 270 -9.54 2.68 9.35
C THR A 270 -9.24 4.00 10.03
N ASN A 271 -8.68 3.97 11.25
CA ASN A 271 -8.19 5.15 11.94
C ASN A 271 -7.11 4.74 12.96
N PRO A 272 -5.86 5.20 12.81
CA PRO A 272 -4.79 4.91 13.77
C PRO A 272 -5.09 5.32 15.21
N GLN A 273 -5.96 6.31 15.42
CA GLN A 273 -6.39 6.74 16.76
C GLN A 273 -7.28 5.71 17.47
N HIS A 274 -7.89 4.78 16.72
CA HIS A 274 -8.75 3.72 17.27
C HIS A 274 -7.97 2.45 17.63
N VAL A 275 -6.66 2.44 17.38
CA VAL A 275 -5.78 1.35 17.74
C VAL A 275 -5.55 1.39 19.25
N MET A 276 -5.75 0.25 19.92
CA MET A 276 -5.66 0.17 21.36
C MET A 276 -4.51 -0.71 21.81
N ASP A 277 -3.60 -0.14 22.60
CA ASP A 277 -2.60 -0.90 23.35
C ASP A 277 -3.19 -1.34 24.70
N VAL A 278 -3.24 -2.65 24.93
CA VAL A 278 -3.83 -3.29 26.11
C VAL A 278 -2.90 -4.33 26.72
N ASN A 279 -2.90 -4.41 28.04
CA ASN A 279 -2.47 -5.59 28.75
C ASN A 279 -3.65 -6.54 28.83
N ILE A 280 -3.46 -7.79 28.43
CA ILE A 280 -4.52 -8.78 28.48
C ILE A 280 -4.22 -9.90 29.47
N LYS A 281 -5.27 -10.38 30.13
CA LYS A 281 -5.28 -11.68 30.83
C LYS A 281 -6.32 -12.58 30.19
N MET A 282 -5.89 -13.78 29.77
CA MET A 282 -6.80 -14.77 29.21
C MET A 282 -7.28 -15.73 30.30
N GLY A 283 -8.58 -15.73 30.59
CA GLY A 283 -9.16 -16.51 31.68
C GLY A 283 -8.50 -16.24 33.04
N GLY A 284 -8.20 -17.30 33.79
CA GLY A 284 -7.50 -17.25 35.08
C GLY A 284 -5.98 -17.19 34.98
N ALA A 285 -5.41 -16.72 33.86
CA ALA A 285 -3.96 -16.61 33.69
C ALA A 285 -3.32 -15.66 34.71
N ASN A 286 -2.20 -16.09 35.30
CA ASN A 286 -1.36 -15.23 36.16
C ASN A 286 -0.39 -14.34 35.35
N THR A 287 -0.24 -14.59 34.05
CA THR A 287 0.66 -13.86 33.16
C THR A 287 -0.11 -12.92 32.25
N GLU A 288 0.40 -11.70 32.10
CA GLU A 288 -0.15 -10.68 31.22
C GLU A 288 0.56 -10.68 29.86
N GLU A 289 -0.16 -10.37 28.79
CA GLU A 289 0.42 -10.13 27.47
C GLU A 289 0.13 -8.72 26.97
N ASN A 290 1.11 -8.09 26.32
CA ASN A 290 0.95 -6.78 25.69
C ASN A 290 0.44 -6.95 24.26
N TRP A 291 -0.78 -6.49 24.03
CA TRP A 291 -1.45 -6.61 22.75
C TRP A 291 -1.82 -5.24 22.20
N LYS A 292 -1.69 -5.09 20.90
CA LYS A 292 -2.20 -3.97 20.12
C LYS A 292 -3.37 -4.46 19.28
N ILE A 293 -4.57 -4.02 19.62
CA ILE A 293 -5.81 -4.32 18.88
C ILE A 293 -5.99 -3.28 17.79
N ILE A 294 -6.02 -3.73 16.52
CA ILE A 294 -6.03 -2.87 15.35
C ILE A 294 -7.34 -3.09 14.59
N PRO A 295 -8.30 -2.16 14.66
CA PRO A 295 -9.51 -2.21 13.83
C PRO A 295 -9.15 -2.08 12.35
N ILE A 296 -9.70 -2.95 11.50
CA ILE A 296 -9.42 -2.94 10.05
C ILE A 296 -10.62 -2.46 9.22
N GLN A 297 -11.82 -2.43 9.80
CA GLN A 297 -13.02 -1.95 9.12
C GLN A 297 -13.96 -1.28 10.15
N ALA A 298 -14.31 -0.02 9.91
CA ALA A 298 -15.14 0.78 10.80
C ALA A 298 -16.58 0.23 10.84
N GLY A 299 -17.20 0.26 12.02
CA GLY A 299 -18.54 -0.30 12.22
C GLY A 299 -18.61 -1.83 12.14
N THR A 300 -17.45 -2.51 12.13
CA THR A 300 -17.34 -3.96 12.26
C THR A 300 -16.46 -4.34 13.43
N ASN A 301 -16.65 -5.56 13.91
CA ASN A 301 -15.83 -6.10 14.98
C ASN A 301 -14.54 -6.78 14.50
N LYS A 302 -14.15 -6.55 13.24
CA LYS A 302 -12.95 -7.14 12.65
C LYS A 302 -11.69 -6.40 13.07
N VAL A 303 -10.72 -7.15 13.59
CA VAL A 303 -9.43 -6.64 14.05
C VAL A 303 -8.28 -7.52 13.59
N VAL A 304 -7.10 -6.93 13.56
CA VAL A 304 -5.82 -7.64 13.60
C VAL A 304 -5.20 -7.41 14.98
N VAL A 305 -4.45 -8.39 15.49
CA VAL A 305 -3.74 -8.29 16.76
C VAL A 305 -2.23 -8.27 16.50
N LYS A 306 -1.51 -7.34 17.11
CA LYS A 306 -0.04 -7.31 17.11
C LYS A 306 0.50 -7.41 18.54
N THR A 307 1.57 -8.18 18.70
CA THR A 307 2.31 -8.34 19.96
C THR A 307 3.79 -7.98 19.76
N SER A 308 4.60 -8.08 20.81
CA SER A 308 6.07 -7.98 20.69
C SER A 308 6.68 -9.04 19.76
N ASN A 309 6.00 -10.17 19.58
CA ASN A 309 6.45 -11.28 18.72
C ASN A 309 6.00 -11.14 17.26
N GLY A 310 5.18 -10.13 16.94
CA GLY A 310 4.61 -9.90 15.61
C GLY A 310 3.08 -9.91 15.59
N TYR A 311 2.52 -9.87 14.38
CA TYR A 311 1.09 -9.99 14.13
C TYR A 311 0.63 -11.42 14.40
N PHE A 312 -0.46 -11.57 15.14
CA PHE A 312 -1.00 -12.86 15.52
C PHE A 312 -1.66 -13.53 14.30
N THR A 313 -1.28 -14.78 14.02
CA THR A 313 -1.85 -15.60 12.94
C THR A 313 -2.85 -16.62 13.45
N GLY A 314 -2.71 -17.04 14.71
CA GLY A 314 -3.54 -18.10 15.29
C GLY A 314 -3.31 -19.50 14.72
N GLU A 315 -2.49 -19.64 13.67
CA GLU A 315 -2.22 -20.93 13.03
C GLU A 315 -1.44 -21.85 13.96
N ARG A 316 -1.93 -23.09 14.09
CA ARG A 316 -1.18 -24.20 14.65
C ARG A 316 -0.73 -25.09 13.50
N ASP A 317 0.58 -25.31 13.40
CA ASP A 317 1.07 -26.59 12.92
C ASP A 317 1.72 -27.31 14.10
N SER A 318 1.46 -28.60 14.21
CA SER A 318 1.99 -29.51 15.24
C SER A 318 3.52 -29.47 15.41
N TYR A 319 4.24 -28.84 14.48
CA TYR A 319 5.70 -28.71 14.45
C TYR A 319 6.23 -27.28 14.24
N ARG A 320 5.38 -26.23 14.20
CA ARG A 320 5.83 -24.84 13.93
C ARG A 320 5.48 -23.86 15.05
N ASN A 321 6.47 -23.05 15.42
CA ASN A 321 6.38 -21.95 16.37
C ASN A 321 5.68 -20.67 15.79
N THR A 322 5.00 -20.75 14.65
CA THR A 322 4.59 -19.60 13.81
C THR A 322 3.24 -18.99 14.19
N GLN A 323 2.97 -18.83 15.49
CA GLN A 323 1.78 -18.11 15.98
C GLN A 323 1.79 -16.62 15.63
N TYR A 324 2.93 -16.12 15.19
CA TYR A 324 3.15 -14.73 14.84
C TYR A 324 3.88 -14.63 13.51
N THR A 325 3.59 -13.55 12.79
CA THR A 325 4.27 -13.14 11.57
C THR A 325 4.73 -11.70 11.72
N GLU A 326 5.86 -11.35 11.12
CA GLU A 326 6.33 -9.96 11.12
C GLU A 326 5.49 -9.06 10.18
N SER A 327 4.88 -9.66 9.15
CA SER A 327 4.16 -8.96 8.09
C SER A 327 2.65 -8.92 8.34
N ILE A 328 2.07 -7.73 8.27
CA ILE A 328 0.62 -7.52 8.39
C ILE A 328 -0.18 -8.22 7.28
N ASN A 329 0.41 -8.41 6.10
CA ASN A 329 -0.25 -9.09 4.98
C ASN A 329 -0.50 -10.57 5.26
N ASN A 330 0.27 -11.16 6.17
CA ASN A 330 0.10 -12.54 6.63
C ASN A 330 -0.67 -12.61 7.96
N ALA A 331 -1.10 -11.46 8.50
CA ALA A 331 -1.85 -11.42 9.73
C ALA A 331 -3.26 -11.99 9.52
N ARG A 332 -3.77 -12.68 10.54
CA ARG A 332 -5.14 -13.15 10.49
C ARG A 332 -6.10 -12.08 10.99
N VAL A 333 -7.27 -12.04 10.36
CA VAL A 333 -8.39 -11.22 10.80
C VAL A 333 -9.19 -11.98 11.84
N PHE A 334 -9.49 -11.31 12.95
CA PHE A 334 -10.29 -11.84 14.04
C PHE A 334 -11.52 -11.00 14.27
N LYS A 335 -12.52 -11.57 14.92
CA LYS A 335 -13.68 -10.83 15.43
C LYS A 335 -13.54 -10.66 16.93
N VAL A 336 -13.59 -9.42 17.41
CA VAL A 336 -13.73 -9.14 18.84
C VAL A 336 -15.20 -9.27 19.22
N VAL A 337 -15.51 -9.91 20.33
CA VAL A 337 -16.88 -9.98 20.86
C VAL A 337 -16.85 -9.60 22.33
N ALA A 338 -17.62 -8.59 22.71
CA ALA A 338 -17.76 -8.20 24.11
C ALA A 338 -18.55 -9.26 24.89
N TYR A 339 -18.08 -9.57 26.10
CA TYR A 339 -18.67 -10.51 27.03
C TYR A 339 -18.77 -9.86 28.42
N ARG A 340 -19.98 -9.82 28.97
CA ARG A 340 -20.23 -9.32 30.33
C ARG A 340 -20.60 -10.51 31.23
N PRO A 341 -19.81 -10.82 32.27
CA PRO A 341 -20.21 -11.82 33.26
C PRO A 341 -21.48 -11.38 33.96
N HIS A 342 -22.34 -12.36 34.24
CA HIS A 342 -23.59 -12.15 34.95
C HIS A 342 -23.34 -11.46 36.31
N GLY A 343 -24.13 -10.43 36.65
CA GLY A 343 -23.99 -9.67 37.90
C GLY A 343 -22.98 -8.52 37.90
N SER A 344 -22.23 -8.31 36.80
CA SER A 344 -21.30 -7.17 36.69
C SER A 344 -22.07 -5.85 36.63
N ARG A 345 -21.76 -4.85 37.48
CA ARG A 345 -22.36 -3.49 37.45
C ARG A 345 -21.34 -2.45 36.92
N ILE A 346 -21.84 -1.30 36.48
CA ILE A 346 -21.00 -0.13 36.16
C ILE A 346 -20.25 0.26 37.44
N ASN A 347 -18.92 0.27 37.39
CA ASN A 347 -18.05 0.77 38.45
C ASN A 347 -16.82 1.44 37.81
N ASP A 348 -15.89 1.99 38.59
CA ASP A 348 -14.73 2.71 38.08
C ASP A 348 -13.62 1.79 37.50
N SER A 349 -13.87 0.47 37.42
CA SER A 349 -12.96 -0.53 36.84
C SER A 349 -13.63 -1.31 35.69
N ALA A 350 -12.83 -1.77 34.73
CA ALA A 350 -13.34 -2.52 33.60
C ALA A 350 -13.95 -3.88 34.02
N THR A 351 -15.25 -4.08 33.78
CA THR A 351 -15.95 -5.38 33.97
C THR A 351 -16.34 -6.05 32.64
N VAL A 352 -15.82 -5.53 31.53
CA VAL A 352 -16.03 -6.09 30.19
C VAL A 352 -14.89 -7.02 29.83
N TYR A 353 -15.25 -8.25 29.52
CA TYR A 353 -14.37 -9.25 28.96
C TYR A 353 -14.60 -9.32 27.47
N PHE A 354 -13.68 -9.94 26.76
CA PHE A 354 -13.73 -10.06 25.32
C PHE A 354 -13.46 -11.49 24.91
N LYS A 355 -14.02 -11.92 23.79
CA LYS A 355 -13.58 -13.12 23.10
C LYS A 355 -12.97 -12.70 21.77
N LEU A 356 -11.83 -13.31 21.45
CA LEU A 356 -11.27 -13.26 20.12
C LEU A 356 -11.83 -14.46 19.37
N MET A 357 -12.61 -14.22 18.33
CA MET A 357 -13.19 -15.25 17.48
C MET A 357 -12.42 -15.29 16.16
N ASP A 358 -12.47 -16.44 15.48
CA ASP A 358 -12.05 -16.52 14.08
C ASP A 358 -12.83 -15.53 13.18
N GLU A 359 -12.38 -15.38 11.93
CA GLU A 359 -13.02 -14.44 11.00
C GLU A 359 -14.51 -14.77 10.76
N SER A 360 -14.89 -16.05 10.83
CA SER A 360 -16.28 -16.47 10.72
C SER A 360 -17.12 -15.97 11.90
N GLY A 361 -16.52 -15.88 13.09
CA GLY A 361 -17.17 -15.55 14.35
C GLY A 361 -17.73 -16.77 15.07
N ASN A 362 -17.43 -17.98 14.59
CA ASN A 362 -18.00 -19.21 15.12
C ASN A 362 -17.12 -19.85 16.19
N ASN A 363 -15.80 -19.73 16.05
CA ASN A 363 -14.86 -20.41 16.93
C ASN A 363 -14.08 -19.40 17.79
N PRO A 364 -14.17 -19.48 19.12
CA PRO A 364 -13.34 -18.68 20.01
C PRO A 364 -11.91 -19.22 20.03
N PHE A 365 -10.95 -18.31 20.06
CA PHE A 365 -9.58 -18.62 20.43
C PHE A 365 -9.52 -18.93 21.93
N VAL A 366 -8.82 -20.00 22.28
CA VAL A 366 -8.68 -20.47 23.67
C VAL A 366 -7.20 -20.56 24.05
N ARG A 367 -6.92 -20.61 25.35
CA ARG A 367 -5.58 -20.87 25.86
C ARG A 367 -5.31 -22.36 25.94
N ASN A 368 -4.14 -22.80 25.48
CA ASN A 368 -3.64 -24.13 25.78
C ASN A 368 -3.12 -24.16 27.23
N ASN A 369 -3.67 -25.04 28.07
CA ASN A 369 -3.29 -25.19 29.47
C ASN A 369 -1.88 -25.77 29.70
N GLU A 370 -1.30 -26.45 28.72
CA GLU A 370 0.02 -27.10 28.83
C GLU A 370 1.16 -26.13 28.60
N ASN A 371 1.02 -25.26 27.60
CA ASN A 371 2.07 -24.34 27.18
C ASN A 371 1.66 -22.86 27.25
N ASN A 372 0.46 -22.57 27.75
CA ASN A 372 -0.07 -21.23 27.97
C ASN A 372 -0.25 -20.36 26.71
N LYS A 373 -0.19 -20.94 25.50
CA LYS A 373 -0.32 -20.22 24.23
C LYS A 373 -1.76 -20.16 23.71
N PHE A 374 -2.09 -19.14 22.92
CA PHE A 374 -3.37 -19.06 22.19
C PHE A 374 -3.46 -20.14 21.10
N ILE A 375 -4.64 -20.74 20.92
CA ILE A 375 -4.93 -21.72 19.87
C ILE A 375 -6.27 -21.41 19.19
N ASP A 376 -6.32 -21.63 17.87
CA ASP A 376 -7.51 -21.50 17.03
C ASP A 376 -8.48 -22.65 17.30
N GLY A 377 -9.38 -22.46 18.28
CA GLY A 377 -10.46 -23.38 18.61
C GLY A 377 -10.13 -24.47 19.64
N PRO A 378 -11.16 -25.22 20.08
CA PRO A 378 -10.99 -26.31 21.03
C PRO A 378 -10.10 -27.42 20.45
N TYR A 379 -9.11 -27.80 21.24
CA TYR A 379 -8.14 -28.83 20.89
C TYR A 379 -8.81 -30.20 20.65
N ASN A 380 -8.85 -30.65 19.40
CA ASN A 380 -9.19 -32.04 19.04
C ASN A 380 -7.94 -32.75 18.52
N GLN A 381 -6.99 -33.12 19.39
CA GLN A 381 -6.11 -34.23 19.00
C GLN A 381 -6.84 -35.54 19.23
N LEU A 382 -7.16 -36.21 18.13
CA LEU A 382 -7.51 -37.62 18.09
C LEU A 382 -6.26 -38.45 18.41
N THR A 383 -5.82 -38.45 19.66
CA THR A 383 -4.96 -39.51 20.19
C THR A 383 -5.84 -40.43 21.01
N GLN A 384 -5.82 -41.71 20.65
CA GLN A 384 -6.75 -42.81 20.96
C GLN A 384 -7.30 -43.01 22.40
N ILE A 385 -6.99 -42.21 23.41
CA ILE A 385 -7.55 -42.38 24.77
C ILE A 385 -7.72 -41.01 25.44
N GLY A 386 -8.97 -40.58 25.64
CA GLY A 386 -9.35 -39.44 26.49
C GLY A 386 -9.43 -38.08 25.78
N MET A 387 -10.65 -37.69 25.38
CA MET A 387 -10.94 -36.35 24.88
C MET A 387 -10.68 -35.30 25.99
N ARG A 388 -9.68 -34.43 25.83
CA ARG A 388 -9.61 -33.14 26.55
C ARG A 388 -10.02 -32.02 25.60
N LEU A 389 -11.33 -31.79 25.49
CA LEU A 389 -11.83 -30.50 25.01
C LEU A 389 -11.29 -29.43 25.96
N GLN A 390 -10.54 -28.46 25.44
CA GLN A 390 -10.25 -27.26 26.24
C GLN A 390 -11.57 -26.49 26.41
N PRO A 391 -12.07 -26.27 27.64
CA PRO A 391 -13.38 -25.69 27.83
C PRO A 391 -13.39 -24.21 27.43
N GLU A 392 -14.50 -23.76 26.87
CA GLU A 392 -14.75 -22.38 26.43
C GLU A 392 -14.52 -21.34 27.54
N SER A 393 -14.54 -21.75 28.81
CA SER A 393 -14.25 -20.91 29.98
C SER A 393 -12.89 -20.19 29.93
N HIS A 394 -11.96 -20.62 29.08
CA HIS A 394 -10.65 -19.99 28.88
C HIS A 394 -10.57 -19.05 27.68
N SER A 395 -11.68 -18.75 26.99
CA SER A 395 -11.72 -17.86 25.82
C SER A 395 -11.81 -16.37 26.17
N ASN A 396 -12.20 -16.05 27.41
CA ASN A 396 -12.41 -14.67 27.83
C ASN A 396 -11.07 -13.95 28.04
N ILE A 397 -10.98 -12.71 27.54
CA ILE A 397 -9.84 -11.82 27.59
C ILE A 397 -10.26 -10.61 28.41
N ASN A 398 -9.54 -10.33 29.49
CA ASN A 398 -9.72 -9.12 30.28
C ASN A 398 -8.72 -8.06 29.83
N PHE A 399 -9.18 -6.84 29.56
CA PHE A 399 -8.32 -5.68 29.30
C PHE A 399 -7.94 -5.04 30.63
N MET A 400 -6.67 -5.18 30.99
CA MET A 400 -6.08 -4.64 32.21
C MET A 400 -5.65 -3.18 32.01
N ASN A 401 -5.64 -2.40 33.09
CA ASN A 401 -5.15 -1.02 33.11
C ASN A 401 -5.85 -0.09 32.09
N LYS A 402 -7.14 -0.31 31.86
CA LYS A 402 -7.99 0.52 31.01
C LYS A 402 -9.24 0.96 31.77
N THR A 403 -9.60 2.22 31.59
CA THR A 403 -10.84 2.79 32.09
C THR A 403 -12.02 2.31 31.25
N ASN A 404 -13.23 2.35 31.81
CA ASN A 404 -14.45 2.04 31.06
C ASN A 404 -14.63 2.98 29.86
N SER A 405 -14.23 4.25 29.98
CA SER A 405 -14.28 5.22 28.87
C SER A 405 -13.38 4.84 27.70
N GLU A 406 -12.15 4.37 27.97
CA GLU A 406 -11.24 3.90 26.91
C GLU A 406 -11.79 2.65 26.22
N ILE A 407 -12.31 1.70 26.99
CA ILE A 407 -12.92 0.48 26.45
C ILE A 407 -14.15 0.81 25.62
N LEU A 408 -15.03 1.68 26.12
CA LEU A 408 -16.20 2.18 25.40
C LEU A 408 -15.81 2.87 24.09
N TYR A 409 -14.74 3.67 24.09
CA TYR A 409 -14.26 4.32 22.88
C TYR A 409 -13.86 3.30 21.80
N LEU A 410 -13.11 2.24 22.15
CA LEU A 410 -12.81 1.16 21.21
C LEU A 410 -14.08 0.43 20.75
N LEU A 411 -14.96 0.10 21.70
CA LEU A 411 -16.21 -0.59 21.41
C LEU A 411 -17.10 0.19 20.44
N VAL A 412 -17.25 1.50 20.62
CA VAL A 412 -18.05 2.35 19.73
C VAL A 412 -17.46 2.36 18.33
N ASN A 413 -16.13 2.30 18.20
CA ASN A 413 -15.48 2.26 16.89
C ASN A 413 -15.61 0.90 16.19
N LEU A 414 -15.62 -0.19 16.95
CA LEU A 414 -15.84 -1.54 16.42
C LEU A 414 -17.33 -1.82 16.14
N PHE A 415 -18.22 -1.39 17.02
CA PHE A 415 -19.60 -1.83 17.02
C PHE A 415 -20.61 -0.71 16.77
N ASP A 416 -20.21 0.54 16.55
CA ASP A 416 -21.11 1.72 16.54
C ASP A 416 -21.71 2.08 17.92
N GLN A 417 -22.06 3.36 18.09
CA GLN A 417 -22.53 3.89 19.38
C GLN A 417 -23.87 3.30 19.82
N THR A 418 -24.74 3.00 18.87
CA THR A 418 -26.09 2.50 19.12
C THR A 418 -26.04 1.07 19.64
N ARG A 419 -25.27 0.19 18.98
CA ARG A 419 -25.13 -1.21 19.41
C ARG A 419 -24.41 -1.33 20.74
N VAL A 420 -23.39 -0.50 20.99
CA VAL A 420 -22.73 -0.47 22.30
C VAL A 420 -23.73 -0.08 23.38
N THR A 421 -24.48 1.00 23.18
CA THR A 421 -25.49 1.47 24.16
C THR A 421 -26.55 0.40 24.43
N ASN A 422 -27.09 -0.22 23.37
CA ASN A 422 -28.07 -1.29 23.47
C ASN A 422 -27.53 -2.54 24.18
N TRP A 423 -26.27 -2.91 23.91
CA TRP A 423 -25.61 -4.03 24.58
C TRP A 423 -25.45 -3.78 26.08
N TRP A 424 -25.07 -2.56 26.47
CA TRP A 424 -24.92 -2.20 27.87
C TRP A 424 -26.25 -2.13 28.63
N SER A 425 -27.33 -1.70 27.96
CA SER A 425 -28.66 -1.57 28.56
C SER A 425 -29.39 -2.91 28.72
N ASN A 426 -29.03 -3.93 27.93
CA ASN A 426 -29.65 -5.25 28.00
C ASN A 426 -28.97 -6.10 29.09
N GLU A 427 -29.63 -6.23 30.25
CA GLU A 427 -29.23 -7.21 31.26
C GLU A 427 -29.46 -8.63 30.74
N SER A 428 -28.41 -9.36 30.34
CA SER A 428 -28.21 -10.81 30.59
C SER A 428 -27.19 -11.44 29.63
N GLY A 429 -26.66 -12.59 30.05
CA GLY A 429 -25.43 -13.23 29.58
C GLY A 429 -25.28 -13.35 28.07
N GLY A 430 -24.06 -13.07 27.60
CA GLY A 430 -23.58 -13.49 26.28
C GLY A 430 -24.50 -13.12 25.11
N THR A 431 -25.00 -11.90 25.06
CA THR A 431 -25.63 -11.41 23.83
C THR A 431 -24.54 -10.96 22.88
N ASN A 432 -24.37 -11.71 21.77
CA ASN A 432 -23.59 -11.27 20.63
C ASN A 432 -24.04 -9.86 20.25
N VAL A 433 -23.10 -8.91 20.21
CA VAL A 433 -23.30 -7.62 19.56
C VAL A 433 -23.34 -7.91 18.07
N LEU A 434 -24.47 -8.44 17.58
CA LEU A 434 -24.64 -8.88 16.20
C LEU A 434 -24.55 -7.67 15.26
N GLY A 435 -23.52 -7.71 14.41
CA GLY A 435 -23.43 -7.08 13.11
C GLY A 435 -23.03 -8.14 12.11
#